data_AF-A0A925WVZ5-F1
#
_entry.id   AF-A0A925WVZ5-F1
#
_cell.length_a   1.000
_cell.length_b   1.000
_cell.length_c   1.000
_cell.angle_alpha   90.00
_cell.angle_beta   90.00
_cell.angle_gamma   90.00
#
_symmetry.space_group_name_H-M   'P 1'
#
loop_
_entity.id
_entity.type
_entity.pdbx_description
1 polymer ?
#
loop_
_entity_poly.entity_id
_entity_poly.type
_entity_poly.pdbx_seq_one_letter_code
_entity_poly.pdbx_strand_id
1 'polypeptide(L)'
;GGQGISVSSYSKNVDTAKRFLAWFETEKTQTRWAELGGLTANTKVAATDAFKDATPYNAVFTASVPYLKDFYNTPNYSELMNESQKSLNAAVAGAIPPKEALDALAKAQQKIVDAAGGG
;
A
#
# COMPACT_ATOMS: atom_id res chain seq x y z
N GLY A 1 -2.38 -3.18 1.28
CA GLY A 1 -1.32 -2.16 1.25
C GLY A 1 -0.99 -1.71 2.66
N GLY A 2 -0.08 -0.76 2.81
CA GLY A 2 0.32 -0.20 4.12
C GLY A 2 0.80 1.24 3.95
N GLN A 3 1.09 1.91 5.07
CA GLN A 3 1.63 3.27 5.06
C GLN A 3 3.07 3.24 5.59
N GLY A 4 4.03 3.60 4.74
CA GLY A 4 5.38 3.91 5.18
C GLY A 4 5.45 5.30 5.83
N ILE A 5 6.45 5.52 6.67
CA ILE A 5 6.75 6.85 7.21
C ILE A 5 8.00 7.39 6.51
N SER A 6 7.88 8.58 5.91
CA SER A 6 8.97 9.25 5.20
C SER A 6 9.42 10.50 5.94
N VAL A 7 10.73 10.79 5.88
CA VAL A 7 11.29 12.04 6.40
C VAL A 7 11.37 13.06 5.26
N SER A 8 10.80 14.24 5.46
CA SER A 8 10.91 15.34 4.49
C SER A 8 12.38 15.72 4.26
N SER A 9 12.77 15.84 3.00
CA SER A 9 14.10 16.31 2.58
C SER A 9 14.40 17.76 3.01
N TYR A 10 13.35 18.54 3.34
CA TYR A 10 13.47 19.92 3.80
C TYR A 10 13.51 20.05 5.33
N SER A 11 13.41 18.93 6.06
CA SER A 11 13.42 18.95 7.52
C SER A 11 14.77 19.42 8.05
N LYS A 12 14.74 20.34 9.03
CA LYS A 12 15.94 20.74 9.78
C LYS A 12 16.29 19.75 10.91
N ASN A 13 15.44 18.75 11.15
CA ASN A 13 15.52 17.83 12.29
C ASN A 13 15.61 16.36 11.84
N VAL A 14 16.36 16.08 10.76
CA VAL A 14 16.44 14.74 10.16
C VAL A 14 16.90 13.67 11.16
N ASP A 15 17.92 13.96 11.98
CA ASP A 15 18.44 12.99 12.95
C ASP A 15 17.43 12.66 14.05
N THR A 16 16.70 13.67 14.54
CA THR A 16 15.63 13.46 15.53
C THR A 16 14.48 12.65 14.92
N ALA A 17 14.10 12.92 13.67
CA ALA A 17 13.09 12.15 12.97
C ALA A 17 13.53 10.68 12.79
N LYS A 18 14.80 10.42 12.44
CA LYS A 18 15.36 9.06 12.37
C LYS A 18 15.35 8.35 13.72
N ARG A 19 15.70 9.04 14.81
CA ARG A 19 15.63 8.47 16.17
C ARG A 19 14.19 8.13 16.57
N PHE A 20 13.22 8.97 16.20
CA PHE A 20 11.81 8.66 16.40
C PHE A 20 11.42 7.39 15.64
N LEU A 21 11.79 7.27 14.36
CA LEU A 21 11.51 6.06 13.57
C LEU A 21 12.13 4.81 14.22
N ALA A 22 13.39 4.89 14.62
CA ALA A 22 14.08 3.79 15.30
C ALA A 22 13.37 3.38 16.60
N TRP A 23 12.87 4.34 17.39
CA TRP A 23 12.08 4.05 18.59
C TRP A 23 10.71 3.46 18.24
N PHE A 24 10.04 4.02 17.22
CA PHE A 24 8.70 3.62 16.82
C PHE A 24 8.67 2.18 16.30
N GLU A 25 9.69 1.77 15.56
CA GLU A 25 9.82 0.42 14.99
C GLU A 25 10.21 -0.66 16.02
N THR A 26 10.62 -0.28 17.23
CA THR A 26 10.94 -1.25 18.27
C THR A 26 9.76 -2.16 18.57
N GLU A 27 10.04 -3.42 18.89
CA GLU A 27 9.03 -4.43 19.21
C GLU A 27 8.10 -3.94 20.34
N LYS A 28 8.67 -3.37 21.42
CA LYS A 28 7.89 -2.80 22.54
C LYS A 28 6.90 -1.73 22.08
N THR A 29 7.34 -0.78 21.26
CA THR A 29 6.48 0.31 20.79
C THR A 29 5.43 -0.21 19.80
N GLN A 30 5.80 -1.15 18.93
CA GLN A 30 4.87 -1.77 17.98
C GLN A 30 3.83 -2.66 18.66
N THR A 31 4.19 -3.37 19.73
CA THR A 31 3.21 -4.09 20.58
C THR A 31 2.23 -3.12 21.19
N ARG A 32 2.71 -2.01 21.78
CA ARG A 32 1.81 -1.00 22.34
C ARG A 32 0.91 -0.34 21.29
N TRP A 33 1.46 -0.08 20.10
CA TRP A 33 0.70 0.42 18.95
C TRP A 33 -0.42 -0.54 18.55
N ALA A 34 -0.12 -1.84 18.49
CA ALA A 34 -1.09 -2.89 18.21
C ALA A 34 -2.19 -3.00 19.27
N GLU A 35 -1.84 -2.95 20.55
CA GLU A 35 -2.82 -2.96 21.67
C GLU A 35 -3.82 -1.80 21.58
N LEU A 36 -3.41 -0.67 21.01
CA LEU A 36 -4.25 0.50 20.81
C LEU A 36 -5.10 0.42 19.53
N GLY A 37 -5.08 -0.71 18.82
CA GLY A 37 -5.83 -0.95 17.60
C GLY A 37 -5.07 -0.65 16.30
N GLY A 38 -3.77 -0.35 16.39
CA GLY A 38 -2.93 -0.15 15.22
C GLY A 38 -2.58 -1.46 14.50
N LEU A 39 -2.44 -1.40 13.17
CA LEU A 39 -1.81 -2.48 12.42
C LEU A 39 -0.29 -2.31 12.44
N THR A 40 0.45 -3.41 12.57
CA THR A 40 1.92 -3.41 12.63
C THR A 40 2.53 -4.13 11.43
N ALA A 41 3.64 -3.58 10.93
CA ALA A 41 4.52 -4.25 9.97
C ALA A 41 5.65 -5.03 10.67
N ASN A 42 5.75 -4.96 12.00
CA ASN A 42 6.74 -5.73 12.76
C ASN A 42 6.30 -7.19 12.80
N THR A 43 7.05 -8.05 12.10
CA THR A 43 6.70 -9.47 11.90
C THR A 43 6.64 -10.25 13.21
N LYS A 44 7.43 -9.88 14.22
CA LYS A 44 7.40 -10.54 15.53
C LYS A 44 6.09 -10.23 16.25
N VAL A 45 5.68 -8.96 16.27
CA VAL A 45 4.41 -8.54 16.88
C VAL A 45 3.24 -9.15 16.13
N ALA A 46 3.24 -9.08 14.79
CA ALA A 46 2.18 -9.63 13.96
C ALA A 46 2.02 -11.16 14.09
N ALA A 47 3.09 -11.87 14.44
CA ALA A 47 3.05 -13.32 14.65
C ALA A 47 2.42 -13.74 15.99
N THR A 48 2.32 -12.83 16.97
CA THR A 48 1.77 -13.14 18.30
C THR A 48 0.27 -13.43 18.27
N ASP A 49 -0.19 -14.32 19.15
CA ASP A 49 -1.62 -14.58 19.33
C ASP A 49 -2.33 -13.34 19.89
N ALA A 50 -1.66 -12.59 20.78
CA ALA A 50 -2.14 -11.31 21.29
C ALA A 50 -2.52 -10.32 20.16
N PHE A 51 -1.70 -10.22 19.11
CA PHE A 51 -2.05 -9.41 17.94
C PHE A 51 -3.20 -10.01 17.14
N LYS A 52 -3.13 -11.31 16.83
CA LYS A 52 -4.14 -12.00 15.99
C LYS A 52 -5.53 -11.99 16.62
N ASP A 53 -5.60 -12.06 17.94
CA ASP A 53 -6.84 -12.14 18.73
C ASP A 53 -7.34 -10.75 19.17
N ALA A 54 -6.52 -9.69 19.04
CA ALA A 54 -6.91 -8.33 19.45
C ALA A 54 -8.12 -7.80 18.67
N THR A 55 -8.29 -8.21 17.41
CA THR A 55 -9.46 -7.86 16.60
C THR A 55 -9.88 -9.02 15.68
N PRO A 56 -11.17 -9.09 15.27
CA PRO A 56 -11.65 -10.18 14.40
C PRO A 56 -10.94 -10.28 13.04
N TYR A 57 -10.30 -9.20 12.58
CA TYR A 57 -9.67 -9.14 11.26
C TYR A 57 -8.16 -9.30 11.30
N ASN A 58 -7.50 -9.24 12.46
CA ASN A 58 -6.02 -9.27 12.53
C ASN A 58 -5.43 -10.62 12.08
N ALA A 59 -6.07 -11.73 12.44
CA ALA A 59 -5.66 -13.06 11.96
C ALA A 59 -5.75 -13.17 10.43
N VAL A 60 -6.88 -12.74 9.85
CA VAL A 60 -7.11 -12.75 8.40
C VAL A 60 -6.15 -11.78 7.68
N PHE A 61 -5.94 -10.59 8.25
CA PHE A 61 -4.97 -9.63 7.76
C PHE A 61 -3.58 -10.25 7.68
N THR A 62 -3.10 -10.86 8.76
CA THR A 62 -1.78 -11.51 8.82
C THR A 62 -1.65 -12.61 7.79
N ALA A 63 -2.69 -13.45 7.63
CA ALA A 63 -2.73 -14.49 6.62
C ALA A 63 -2.76 -13.95 5.18
N SER A 64 -3.28 -12.73 4.97
CA SER A 64 -3.33 -12.07 3.66
C SER A 64 -1.99 -11.49 3.21
N VAL A 65 -1.09 -11.15 4.15
CA VAL A 65 0.16 -10.43 3.86
C VAL A 65 1.05 -11.15 2.84
N PRO A 66 1.27 -12.48 2.90
CA PRO A 66 2.07 -13.20 1.91
C PRO A 66 1.50 -13.16 0.48
N TYR A 67 0.21 -12.88 0.33
CA TYR A 67 -0.46 -12.78 -0.97
C TYR A 67 -0.47 -11.36 -1.54
N LEU A 68 -0.02 -10.36 -0.77
CA LEU A 68 0.04 -8.98 -1.22
C LEU A 68 1.03 -8.86 -2.38
N LYS A 69 0.53 -8.30 -3.49
CA LYS A 69 1.36 -7.84 -4.60
C LYS A 69 1.28 -6.33 -4.66
N ASP A 70 2.43 -5.69 -4.78
CA ASP A 70 2.46 -4.26 -5.06
C ASP A 70 1.90 -4.03 -6.47
N PHE A 71 1.01 -3.04 -6.60
CA PHE A 71 0.21 -2.87 -7.81
C PHE A 71 0.97 -2.03 -8.84
N TYR A 72 1.39 -0.81 -8.45
CA TYR A 72 2.28 0.04 -9.22
C TYR A 72 3.26 0.71 -8.25
N ASN A 73 4.54 0.37 -8.31
CA ASN A 73 5.60 0.99 -7.50
C ASN A 73 6.43 2.00 -8.31
N THR A 74 5.86 2.52 -9.39
CA THR A 74 6.53 3.38 -10.36
C THR A 74 6.14 4.86 -10.17
N PRO A 75 6.96 5.82 -10.64
CA PRO A 75 6.66 7.25 -10.50
C PRO A 75 5.32 7.68 -11.11
N ASN A 76 4.86 6.96 -12.14
CA ASN A 76 3.61 7.17 -12.85
C ASN A 76 2.39 6.52 -12.18
N TYR A 77 2.48 6.08 -10.91
CA TYR A 77 1.37 5.49 -10.14
C TYR A 77 0.05 6.24 -10.30
N SER A 78 0.08 7.57 -10.12
CA SER A 78 -1.14 8.40 -10.16
C SER A 78 -1.83 8.38 -11.53
N GLU A 79 -1.05 8.39 -12.61
CA GLU A 79 -1.57 8.33 -13.97
C GLU A 79 -2.14 6.95 -14.29
N LEU A 80 -1.41 5.89 -13.94
CA LEU A 80 -1.86 4.51 -14.09
C LEU A 80 -3.16 4.25 -13.32
N MET A 81 -3.26 4.76 -12.10
CA MET A 81 -4.43 4.63 -11.23
C MET A 81 -5.64 5.41 -11.76
N ASN A 82 -5.42 6.59 -12.36
CA ASN A 82 -6.50 7.37 -12.97
C ASN A 82 -7.13 6.63 -14.17
N GLU A 83 -6.32 6.07 -15.05
CA GLU A 83 -6.83 5.29 -16.19
C GLU A 83 -7.53 4.01 -15.75
N SER A 84 -7.02 3.33 -14.71
CA SER A 84 -7.68 2.18 -14.09
C SER A 84 -9.07 2.55 -13.56
N GLN A 85 -9.18 3.62 -12.77
CA GLN A 85 -10.47 4.06 -12.21
C GLN A 85 -11.47 4.39 -13.31
N LYS A 86 -11.05 5.13 -14.34
CA LYS A 86 -11.89 5.51 -15.47
C LYS A 86 -12.43 4.28 -16.23
N SER A 87 -11.53 3.37 -16.60
CA SER A 87 -11.89 2.21 -17.42
C SER A 87 -12.75 1.22 -16.64
N LEU A 88 -12.40 0.93 -15.39
CA LEU A 88 -13.18 0.04 -14.53
C LEU A 88 -14.54 0.63 -14.18
N ASN A 89 -14.63 1.95 -13.95
CA ASN A 89 -15.91 2.61 -13.70
C ASN A 89 -16.85 2.48 -14.91
N ALA A 90 -16.33 2.66 -16.14
CA ALA A 90 -17.13 2.50 -17.35
C ALA A 90 -17.69 1.07 -17.52
N ALA A 91 -16.91 0.04 -17.15
CA ALA A 91 -17.39 -1.34 -17.14
C ALA A 91 -18.45 -1.59 -16.06
N VAL A 92 -18.21 -1.15 -14.83
CA VAL A 92 -19.13 -1.33 -13.69
C VAL A 92 -20.44 -0.59 -13.90
N ALA A 93 -20.39 0.61 -14.51
CA ALA A 93 -21.57 1.39 -14.86
C ALA A 93 -22.33 0.82 -16.08
N GLY A 94 -21.80 -0.21 -16.75
CA GLY A 94 -22.41 -0.79 -17.96
C GLY A 94 -22.32 0.09 -19.20
N ALA A 95 -21.46 1.13 -19.19
CA ALA A 95 -21.27 2.01 -20.33
C ALA A 95 -20.54 1.33 -21.49
N ILE A 96 -19.60 0.42 -21.17
CA ILE A 96 -18.91 -0.43 -22.14
C ILE A 96 -18.76 -1.86 -21.59
N PRO A 97 -18.63 -2.89 -22.44
CA PRO A 97 -18.38 -4.26 -21.98
C PRO A 97 -17.07 -4.38 -21.19
N PRO A 98 -16.97 -5.27 -20.19
CA PRO A 98 -15.76 -5.45 -19.38
C PRO A 98 -14.50 -5.73 -20.19
N LYS A 99 -14.62 -6.52 -21.27
CA LYS A 99 -13.48 -6.80 -22.16
C LYS A 99 -12.96 -5.52 -22.83
N GLU A 100 -13.85 -4.69 -23.33
CA GLU A 100 -13.48 -3.44 -24.00
C GLU A 100 -12.83 -2.45 -23.03
N ALA A 101 -13.35 -2.34 -21.81
CA ALA A 101 -12.76 -1.54 -20.76
C ALA A 101 -11.33 -1.99 -20.41
N LEU A 102 -11.10 -3.29 -20.27
CA LEU A 102 -9.78 -3.83 -19.95
C LEU A 102 -8.80 -3.68 -21.11
N ASP A 103 -9.25 -3.87 -22.36
CA ASP A 103 -8.43 -3.65 -23.55
C ASP A 103 -8.03 -2.17 -23.69
N ALA A 104 -8.96 -1.24 -23.40
CA ALA A 104 -8.69 0.19 -23.39
C ALA A 104 -7.71 0.59 -22.27
N LEU A 105 -7.91 0.05 -21.06
CA LEU A 105 -7.02 0.25 -19.94
C LEU A 105 -5.59 -0.18 -20.26
N ALA A 106 -5.40 -1.39 -20.81
CA ALA A 106 -4.09 -1.90 -21.16
C ALA A 106 -3.36 -0.99 -22.16
N LYS A 107 -4.06 -0.52 -23.19
CA LYS A 107 -3.49 0.43 -24.17
C LYS A 107 -3.14 1.78 -23.55
N ALA A 108 -3.96 2.29 -22.63
CA ALA A 108 -3.70 3.56 -21.96
C ALA A 108 -2.47 3.45 -21.04
N GLN A 109 -2.39 2.39 -20.24
CA GLN A 109 -1.24 2.14 -19.37
C GLN A 109 0.05 1.93 -20.13
N GLN A 110 0.02 1.20 -21.26
CA GLN A 110 1.19 1.04 -22.11
C GLN A 110 1.75 2.39 -22.57
N LYS A 111 0.89 3.31 -23.04
CA LYS A 111 1.33 4.65 -23.45
C LYS A 111 2.00 5.43 -22.33
N ILE A 112 1.47 5.34 -21.10
CA ILE A 112 2.06 6.00 -19.93
C ILE A 112 3.45 5.43 -19.64
N VAL A 113 3.57 4.10 -19.66
CA VAL A 113 4.84 3.41 -19.42
C VAL A 113 5.87 3.77 -20.50
N ASP A 114 5.49 3.71 -21.78
CA ASP A 114 6.36 4.08 -22.90
C ASP A 114 6.85 5.54 -22.79
N ALA A 115 5.95 6.48 -22.45
CA ALA A 115 6.28 7.88 -22.31
C ALA A 115 7.22 8.17 -21.12
N ALA A 116 7.16 7.35 -20.07
CA ALA A 116 8.05 7.44 -18.91
C ALA A 116 9.46 6.86 -19.17
N GLY A 117 9.76 6.45 -20.40
CA GLY A 117 11.01 5.76 -20.76
C GLY A 117 11.00 4.26 -20.42
N GLY A 118 9.80 3.69 -20.21
CA GLY A 118 9.59 2.26 -20.04
C GLY A 118 9.61 1.55 -21.39
N GLY A 119 10.81 1.19 -21.84
CA GLY A 119 11.09 0.42 -23.05
C GLY A 119 12.57 0.41 -23.35
#